data_AF-A0A838GCC2-F1
#
_entry.id   AF-A0A838GCC2-F1
#
_cell.length_a   1.000
_cell.length_b   1.000
_cell.length_c   1.000
_cell.angle_alpha   90.00
_cell.angle_beta   90.00
_cell.angle_gamma   90.00
#
_symmetry.space_group_name_H-M   'P 1'
#
loop_
_entity.id
_entity.type
_entity.pdbx_description
1 polymer ?
#
loop_
_entity_poly.entity_id
_entity_poly.type
_entity_poly.pdbx_seq_one_letter_code
_entity_poly.pdbx_strand_id
1 'polypeptide(L)'
;MTGAVATINAVAGVLVIAWPGLSALALIYLIAAWMMVMGVFQIVYAIRVRKEISNEVWIILSGILSELLGAFFFAFPGDGAISLIWLIGIYAVFFGVLLVIFAFRARKGFTA
;
A
#
# COMPACT_ATOMS: atom_id res chain seq x y z
N MET A 1 -4.43 -3.69 -30.60
CA MET A 1 -3.47 -3.61 -29.46
C MET A 1 -4.16 -3.80 -28.10
N THR A 2 -5.45 -3.49 -27.93
CA THR A 2 -6.19 -3.65 -26.66
C THR A 2 -6.59 -5.10 -26.33
N GLY A 3 -6.88 -5.94 -27.34
CA GLY A 3 -7.29 -7.33 -27.12
C GLY A 3 -6.23 -8.23 -26.46
N ALA A 4 -4.96 -8.05 -26.81
CA ALA A 4 -3.85 -8.82 -26.24
C ALA A 4 -3.66 -8.52 -24.74
N VAL A 5 -3.75 -7.24 -24.35
CA VAL A 5 -3.65 -6.83 -22.95
C VAL A 5 -4.83 -7.38 -22.14
N ALA A 6 -6.03 -7.37 -22.71
CA ALA A 6 -7.22 -7.93 -22.06
C ALA A 6 -7.07 -9.44 -21.80
N THR A 7 -6.58 -10.21 -22.77
CA THR A 7 -6.34 -11.65 -22.59
C THR A 7 -5.26 -11.92 -21.55
N ILE A 8 -4.17 -11.14 -21.54
CA ILE A 8 -3.09 -11.28 -20.55
C ILE A 8 -3.61 -11.02 -19.13
N ASN A 9 -4.38 -9.95 -18.94
CA ASN A 9 -4.94 -9.60 -17.64
C ASN A 9 -5.95 -10.65 -17.15
N ALA A 10 -6.77 -11.20 -18.05
CA ALA A 10 -7.72 -12.25 -17.70
C ALA A 10 -7.01 -13.53 -17.23
N VAL A 11 -5.98 -13.97 -17.96
CA VAL A 11 -5.16 -15.13 -17.57
C VAL A 11 -4.46 -14.86 -16.24
N ALA A 12 -3.89 -13.68 -16.07
CA ALA A 12 -3.25 -13.28 -14.80
C ALA A 12 -4.25 -13.31 -13.63
N GLY A 13 -5.47 -12.80 -13.82
CA GLY A 13 -6.52 -12.84 -12.80
C GLY A 13 -6.91 -14.26 -12.39
N VAL A 14 -7.07 -15.16 -13.37
CA VAL A 14 -7.35 -16.58 -13.10
C VAL A 14 -6.20 -17.26 -12.33
N LEU A 15 -4.95 -16.99 -12.73
CA LEU A 15 -3.77 -17.51 -12.04
C LEU A 15 -3.70 -17.04 -10.59
N VAL A 16 -4.08 -15.79 -10.33
CA VAL A 16 -4.10 -15.22 -8.98
C VAL A 16 -5.10 -15.93 -8.06
N ILE A 17 -6.27 -16.27 -8.59
CA ILE A 17 -7.30 -17.00 -7.85
C ILE A 17 -6.88 -18.46 -7.64
N ALA A 18 -6.23 -19.08 -8.63
CA ALA A 18 -5.81 -20.47 -8.57
C ALA A 18 -4.66 -20.71 -7.57
N TRP A 19 -3.73 -19.75 -7.41
CA TRP A 19 -2.58 -19.85 -6.51
C TRP A 19 -2.42 -18.64 -5.58
N PRO A 20 -3.31 -18.51 -4.57
CA PRO A 20 -3.33 -17.35 -3.69
C PRO A 20 -2.02 -17.17 -2.91
N GLY A 21 -1.35 -18.26 -2.51
CA GLY A 21 -0.07 -18.18 -1.80
C GLY A 21 1.06 -17.60 -2.65
N LEU A 22 1.16 -18.01 -3.91
CA LEU A 22 2.19 -17.52 -4.83
C LEU A 22 1.92 -16.06 -5.22
N SER A 23 0.65 -15.71 -5.41
CA SER A 23 0.24 -14.34 -5.71
C SER A 23 0.47 -13.39 -4.54
N ALA A 24 0.24 -13.83 -3.31
CA ALA A 24 0.58 -13.03 -2.13
C ALA A 24 2.07 -12.70 -2.08
N LEU A 25 2.96 -13.68 -2.31
CA LEU A 25 4.40 -13.46 -2.39
C LEU A 25 4.78 -12.50 -3.52
N ALA A 26 4.21 -12.69 -4.71
CA ALA A 26 4.45 -11.80 -5.85
C ALA A 26 4.06 -10.35 -5.54
N LEU A 27 2.90 -10.14 -4.88
CA LEU A 27 2.46 -8.82 -4.46
C LEU A 27 3.40 -8.21 -3.42
N ILE A 28 3.92 -9.00 -2.48
CA ILE A 28 4.83 -8.49 -1.44
C ILE A 28 6.15 -8.05 -2.04
N TYR A 29 6.72 -8.82 -2.97
CA TYR A 29 7.91 -8.40 -3.69
C TYR A 29 7.66 -7.14 -4.53
N LEU A 30 6.48 -7.04 -5.18
CA LEU A 30 6.10 -5.85 -5.92
C LEU A 30 6.00 -4.63 -5.00
N ILE A 31 5.36 -4.77 -3.84
CA ILE A 31 5.23 -3.71 -2.84
C ILE A 31 6.61 -3.32 -2.31
N ALA A 32 7.45 -4.28 -1.95
CA ALA A 32 8.80 -4.04 -1.46
C ALA A 32 9.64 -3.24 -2.48
N ALA A 33 9.62 -3.68 -3.75
CA ALA A 33 10.32 -2.99 -4.83
C ALA A 33 9.77 -1.56 -5.03
N TRP A 34 8.45 -1.39 -5.00
CA TRP A 34 7.83 -0.07 -5.08
C TRP A 34 8.25 0.85 -3.93
N MET A 35 8.27 0.32 -2.70
CA MET A 35 8.66 1.06 -1.50
C MET A 35 10.12 1.48 -1.53
N MET A 36 11.02 0.63 -2.04
CA MET A 36 12.42 0.97 -2.23
C MET A 36 12.59 2.07 -3.29
N VAL A 37 11.93 1.93 -4.44
CA VAL A 37 11.99 2.94 -5.50
C VAL A 37 11.48 4.30 -4.99
N MET A 38 10.31 4.32 -4.34
CA MET A 38 9.74 5.54 -3.79
C MET A 38 10.55 6.11 -2.62
N GLY A 39 11.12 5.26 -1.76
CA GLY A 39 11.96 5.66 -0.63
C GLY A 39 13.20 6.41 -1.11
N VAL A 40 13.93 5.81 -2.05
CA VAL A 40 15.08 6.45 -2.71
C VAL A 40 14.67 7.77 -3.37
N PHE A 41 13.57 7.81 -4.12
CA PHE A 41 13.11 9.05 -4.76
C PHE A 41 12.77 10.15 -3.75
N GLN A 42 12.12 9.83 -2.63
CA GLN A 42 11.80 10.78 -1.57
C GLN A 42 13.07 11.37 -0.94
N ILE A 43 14.06 10.53 -0.65
CA ILE A 43 15.34 10.98 -0.07
C ILE A 43 16.06 11.91 -1.05
N VAL A 44 16.16 11.52 -2.33
CA VAL A 44 16.81 12.33 -3.36
C VAL A 44 16.07 13.66 -3.57
N TYR A 45 14.74 13.63 -3.61
CA TYR A 45 13.91 14.82 -3.76
C TYR A 45 14.09 15.79 -2.59
N ALA A 46 14.06 15.27 -1.35
CA ALA A 46 14.28 16.09 -0.16
C ALA A 46 15.63 16.81 -0.21
N ILE A 47 16.71 16.09 -0.54
CA ILE A 47 18.06 16.67 -0.61
C ILE A 47 18.18 17.75 -1.70
N ARG A 48 17.55 17.53 -2.87
CA ARG A 48 17.61 18.45 -4.02
C ARG A 48 16.78 19.72 -3.82
N VAL A 49 15.61 19.59 -3.22
CA VAL A 49 14.62 20.68 -3.10
C VAL A 49 14.56 21.26 -1.68
N ARG A 50 15.54 20.91 -0.83
CA ARG A 50 15.65 21.36 0.57
C ARG A 50 15.52 22.87 0.80
N LYS A 51 15.88 23.69 -0.19
CA LYS A 51 15.84 25.15 -0.06
C LYS A 51 14.46 25.77 -0.28
N GLU A 52 13.53 25.04 -0.88
CA GLU A 52 12.18 25.53 -1.21
C GLU A 52 11.08 24.90 -0.33
N ILE A 53 11.44 23.90 0.49
CA ILE A 53 10.48 23.10 1.27
C ILE A 53 10.65 23.39 2.76
N SER A 54 9.59 23.87 3.41
CA SER A 54 9.43 23.74 4.87
C SER A 54 9.02 22.30 5.19
N ASN A 55 9.62 21.66 6.20
CA ASN A 55 9.46 20.25 6.59
C ASN A 55 10.28 19.19 5.82
N GLU A 56 11.46 19.51 5.27
CA GLU A 56 12.39 18.54 4.67
C GLU A 56 12.61 17.28 5.54
N VAL A 57 12.73 17.46 6.87
CA VAL A 57 12.95 16.38 7.83
C VAL A 57 11.86 15.30 7.76
N TRP A 58 10.59 15.69 7.57
CA TRP A 58 9.48 14.74 7.48
C TRP A 58 9.54 13.91 6.19
N ILE A 59 10.02 14.51 5.09
CA ILE A 59 10.17 13.83 3.80
C ILE A 59 11.35 12.85 3.84
N ILE A 60 12.47 13.25 4.45
CA ILE A 60 13.62 12.35 4.64
C ILE A 60 13.22 11.18 5.54
N LEU A 61 12.51 11.46 6.65
CA LEU A 61 12.07 10.42 7.57
C LEU A 61 11.10 9.44 6.90
N SER A 62 10.16 9.92 6.09
CA SER A 62 9.25 9.04 5.34
C SER A 62 10.01 8.21 4.31
N GLY A 63 11.00 8.78 3.64
CA GLY A 63 11.83 8.09 2.66
C GLY A 63 12.64 6.95 3.29
N ILE A 64 13.31 7.23 4.42
CA ILE A 64 14.04 6.22 5.19
C ILE A 64 13.09 5.13 5.68
N LEU A 65 11.94 5.50 6.23
CA LEU A 65 10.95 4.52 6.70
C LEU A 65 10.45 3.62 5.56
N SER A 66 10.17 4.19 4.40
CA SER A 66 9.79 3.44 3.20
C SER A 66 10.88 2.46 2.78
N GLU A 67 12.14 2.88 2.78
CA GLU A 67 13.28 2.04 2.41
C GLU A 67 13.46 0.87 3.39
N LEU A 68 13.39 1.15 4.69
CA LEU A 68 13.52 0.14 5.74
C LEU A 68 12.38 -0.88 5.69
N LEU A 69 11.14 -0.42 5.53
CA LEU A 69 9.99 -1.30 5.41
C LEU A 69 10.03 -2.12 4.11
N GLY A 70 10.44 -1.51 2.99
CA GLY A 70 10.64 -2.21 1.73
C GLY A 70 11.70 -3.32 1.85
N ALA A 71 12.85 -3.00 2.46
CA ALA A 71 13.91 -3.97 2.74
C ALA A 71 13.44 -5.10 3.68
N PHE A 72 12.67 -4.77 4.71
CA PHE A 72 12.07 -5.75 5.61
C PHE A 72 11.15 -6.73 4.87
N PHE A 73 10.24 -6.23 4.03
CA PHE A 73 9.34 -7.08 3.24
C PHE A 73 10.08 -7.91 2.19
N PHE A 74 11.18 -7.40 1.64
CA PHE A 74 12.02 -8.15 0.71
C PHE A 74 12.76 -9.32 1.41
N ALA A 75 13.28 -9.08 2.63
CA ALA A 75 14.02 -10.07 3.40
C ALA A 75 13.11 -11.13 4.05
N PHE A 76 11.94 -10.71 4.54
CA PHE A 76 10.98 -11.57 5.25
C PHE A 76 9.60 -11.50 4.58
N PRO A 77 9.44 -12.06 3.37
CA PRO A 77 8.20 -11.93 2.61
C PRO A 77 7.02 -12.64 3.30
N GLY A 78 7.26 -13.74 4.01
CA GLY A 78 6.21 -14.45 4.76
C GLY A 78 5.60 -13.58 5.88
N ASP A 79 6.46 -12.96 6.71
CA ASP A 79 6.03 -12.09 7.79
C ASP A 79 5.46 -10.77 7.28
N GLY A 80 5.98 -10.27 6.14
CA GLY A 80 5.41 -9.15 5.41
C GLY A 80 3.96 -9.40 4.98
N ALA A 81 3.66 -10.60 4.47
CA ALA A 81 2.30 -11.01 4.12
C ALA A 81 1.35 -10.91 5.32
N ILE A 82 1.74 -11.52 6.43
CA ILE A 82 0.94 -11.60 7.65
C ILE A 82 0.74 -10.20 8.23
N SER A 83 1.79 -9.38 8.23
CA SER A 83 1.73 -8.00 8.71
C SER A 83 0.75 -7.15 7.90
N LEU A 84 0.78 -7.26 6.57
CA LEU A 84 -0.18 -6.59 5.69
C LEU A 84 -1.62 -7.07 5.91
N ILE A 85 -1.82 -8.37 6.12
CA ILE A 85 -3.14 -8.94 6.45
C ILE A 85 -3.69 -8.31 7.73
N TRP A 86 -2.89 -8.24 8.80
CA TRP A 86 -3.31 -7.61 10.05
C TRP A 86 -3.58 -6.11 9.88
N LEU A 87 -2.70 -5.39 9.20
CA LEU A 87 -2.85 -3.96 8.97
C LEU A 87 -4.13 -3.65 8.19
N ILE A 88 -4.34 -4.34 7.08
CA ILE A 88 -5.54 -4.17 6.23
C ILE A 88 -6.78 -4.60 7.00
N GLY A 89 -6.73 -5.70 7.74
CA GLY A 89 -7.85 -6.19 8.55
C GLY A 89 -8.27 -5.18 9.63
N ILE A 90 -7.31 -4.66 10.41
CA ILE A 90 -7.58 -3.65 11.44
C ILE A 90 -8.13 -2.37 10.80
N TYR A 91 -7.52 -1.91 9.71
CA TYR A 91 -8.00 -0.73 8.97
C TYR A 91 -9.43 -0.92 8.47
N ALA A 92 -9.75 -2.07 7.87
CA ALA A 92 -11.08 -2.38 7.36
C ALA A 92 -12.14 -2.42 8.48
N VAL A 93 -11.80 -3.02 9.63
CA VAL A 93 -12.70 -3.04 10.80
C VAL A 93 -12.94 -1.63 11.33
N PHE A 94 -11.87 -0.87 11.54
CA PHE A 94 -11.96 0.52 12.03
C PHE A 94 -12.81 1.37 11.09
N PHE A 95 -12.52 1.32 9.79
CA PHE A 95 -13.26 2.09 8.79
C PHE A 95 -14.71 1.63 8.66
N GLY A 96 -14.97 0.32 8.73
CA GLY A 96 -16.32 -0.23 8.75
C GLY A 96 -17.15 0.28 9.93
N VAL A 97 -16.55 0.34 11.13
CA VAL A 97 -17.20 0.93 12.31
C VAL A 97 -17.51 2.42 12.10
N LEU A 98 -16.57 3.19 11.56
CA LEU A 98 -16.81 4.61 11.24
C LEU A 98 -17.96 4.80 10.25
N LEU A 99 -18.02 3.99 9.19
CA LEU A 99 -19.10 4.04 8.21
C LEU A 99 -20.47 3.75 8.84
N VAL A 100 -20.55 2.76 9.73
CA VAL A 100 -21.78 2.43 10.46
C VAL A 100 -22.22 3.63 11.32
N ILE A 101 -21.30 4.24 12.05
CA ILE A 101 -21.57 5.43 12.87
C ILE A 101 -22.09 6.59 11.99
N PHE A 102 -21.41 6.87 10.88
CA PHE A 102 -21.80 7.94 9.97
C PHE A 102 -23.13 7.67 9.28
N ALA A 103 -23.44 6.42 8.91
CA ALA A 103 -24.73 6.05 8.36
C ALA A 103 -25.87 6.38 9.34
N PHE A 104 -25.68 6.08 10.64
CA PHE A 104 -26.65 6.45 11.67
C PHE A 104 -26.73 7.96 11.92
N ARG A 105 -25.61 8.68 11.85
CA ARG A 105 -25.58 10.15 12.02
C ARG A 105 -26.23 10.89 10.84
N ALA A 106 -25.97 10.45 9.61
CA ALA A 106 -26.55 11.01 8.40
C ALA A 106 -28.08 10.82 8.35
N ARG A 107 -28.57 9.66 8.82
CA ARG A 107 -30.01 9.41 8.93
C ARG A 107 -30.70 10.36 9.93
N LYS A 108 -30.05 10.68 11.05
CA LYS A 108 -30.60 11.59 12.08
C LYS A 108 -30.59 13.06 11.66
N GLY A 109 -29.65 13.47 10.80
CA GLY A 109 -29.54 14.85 10.31
C GLY A 109 -30.59 15.24 9.25
N PHE A 110 -31.25 14.27 8.62
CA PHE A 110 -32.29 14.51 7.60
C PHE A 110 -33.73 14.49 8.16
N THR A 111 -33.90 14.09 9.43
CA THR A 111 -35.19 13.98 10.12
C THR A 111 -35.41 15.09 11.16
N ALA A 112 -34.64 16.18 11.11
CA ALA A 112 -34.73 17.33 12.01
C ALA A 112 -35.19 18.58 11.26
#